data_AF-A0A0C9NA64-F1
#
_entry.id   AF-A0A0C9NA64-F1
#
_cell.length_a   1.000
_cell.length_b   1.000
_cell.length_c   1.000
_cell.angle_alpha   90.00
_cell.angle_beta   90.00
_cell.angle_gamma   90.00
#
_symmetry.space_group_name_H-M   'P 1'
#
loop_
_entity.id
_entity.type
_entity.pdbx_description
1 polymer ?
#
loop_
_entity_poly.entity_id
_entity_poly.type
_entity_poly.pdbx_seq_one_letter_code
_entity_poly.pdbx_strand_id
1 'polypeptide(L)'
;MTEAVIPLDTTIHPTQDAVINNERMLNEFRDLFDPGKSYPTLASLRSEIANFGQKHNIVMSIKNSNFRSVHLWCKHAGVYTKTERKPKKPVNSNDKMVKPRKKSTQRTDCQCFIKAKSINEIWVIERSHGEHNHIIPKNKTVYSAHRRQSEQTKDLILQLLKSGQKVNSILEYLHMIGISNIIKKDIENLQQYFRRADRLTVKKEDEYDQFQNHHDTSTVAALPIVIPNLAPPDTSNNHHQFTFVEQKNILY
;
A
#
# COMPACT_ATOMS: atom_id res chain seq x y z
N MET A 1 -30.74 -9.91 -49.21
CA MET A 1 -30.25 -9.34 -47.94
C MET A 1 -29.04 -10.15 -47.54
N THR A 2 -27.84 -9.68 -47.91
CA THR A 2 -26.57 -10.36 -47.64
C THR A 2 -25.87 -9.61 -46.52
N GLU A 3 -25.71 -10.27 -45.36
CA GLU A 3 -24.96 -9.76 -44.22
C GLU A 3 -23.48 -9.71 -44.57
N ALA A 4 -22.89 -8.51 -44.51
CA ALA A 4 -21.46 -8.31 -44.63
C ALA A 4 -20.79 -8.67 -43.30
N VAL A 5 -20.04 -9.76 -43.28
CA VAL A 5 -19.13 -10.13 -42.20
C VAL A 5 -17.90 -9.22 -42.30
N ILE A 6 -17.74 -8.30 -41.36
CA ILE A 6 -16.52 -7.48 -41.22
C ILE A 6 -15.48 -8.33 -40.46
N PRO A 7 -14.29 -8.62 -41.02
CA PRO A 7 -13.24 -9.31 -40.29
C PRO A 7 -12.62 -8.38 -39.24
N LEU A 8 -12.59 -8.85 -38.00
CA LEU A 8 -11.93 -8.17 -36.88
C LEU A 8 -10.42 -8.46 -36.93
N ASP A 9 -9.69 -7.77 -37.80
CA ASP A 9 -8.22 -7.82 -37.80
C ASP A 9 -7.68 -6.92 -36.68
N THR A 10 -7.26 -7.54 -35.57
CA THR A 10 -6.73 -6.86 -34.39
C THR A 10 -5.23 -7.04 -34.30
N THR A 11 -4.50 -6.64 -35.34
CA THR A 11 -3.04 -6.52 -35.31
C THR A 11 -2.67 -5.05 -35.09
N ILE A 12 -2.77 -4.60 -33.84
CA ILE A 12 -2.24 -3.28 -33.44
C ILE A 12 -0.71 -3.38 -33.44
N HIS A 13 -0.09 -3.07 -34.58
CA HIS A 13 1.35 -2.88 -34.65
C HIS A 13 1.74 -1.70 -33.73
N PRO A 14 2.69 -1.88 -32.80
CA PRO A 14 3.17 -0.79 -31.96
C PRO A 14 3.81 0.28 -32.85
N THR A 15 3.46 1.55 -32.62
CA THR A 15 4.06 2.67 -33.34
C THR A 15 5.57 2.72 -33.09
N GLN A 16 6.35 3.19 -34.07
CA GLN A 16 7.82 3.26 -34.00
C GLN A 16 8.31 4.00 -32.74
N ASP A 17 7.60 5.06 -32.33
CA ASP A 17 7.88 5.79 -31.09
C ASP A 17 7.69 4.92 -29.82
N ALA A 18 6.73 4.01 -29.81
CA ALA A 18 6.52 3.11 -28.67
C ALA A 18 7.64 2.08 -28.56
N VAL A 19 8.18 1.63 -29.69
CA VAL A 19 9.30 0.67 -29.75
C VAL A 19 10.59 1.31 -29.23
N ILE A 20 10.94 2.51 -29.71
CA ILE A 20 12.15 3.24 -29.29
C ILE A 20 12.11 3.57 -27.79
N ASN A 21 10.94 3.99 -27.28
CA ASN A 21 10.76 4.28 -25.86
C ASN A 21 10.88 3.04 -24.98
N ASN A 22 10.44 1.87 -25.47
CA ASN A 22 10.57 0.61 -24.74
C ASN A 22 12.03 0.16 -24.63
N GLU A 23 12.78 0.23 -25.74
CA GLU A 23 14.20 -0.15 -25.74
C GLU A 23 15.04 0.75 -24.80
N ARG A 24 14.79 2.06 -24.81
CA ARG A 24 15.44 2.99 -23.88
C ARG A 24 15.14 2.66 -22.42
N MET A 25 13.88 2.32 -22.11
CA MET A 25 13.48 1.93 -20.76
C MET A 25 14.17 0.63 -20.33
N LEU A 26 14.27 -0.36 -21.21
CA LEU A 26 14.96 -1.63 -20.93
C LEU A 26 16.47 -1.45 -20.75
N ASN A 27 17.10 -0.57 -21.52
CA ASN A 27 18.53 -0.26 -21.34
C ASN A 27 18.77 0.36 -19.95
N GLU A 28 17.97 1.36 -19.56
CA GLU A 28 18.07 1.96 -18.23
C GLU A 28 17.76 0.94 -17.11
N PHE A 29 16.81 0.03 -17.32
CA PHE A 29 16.54 -1.04 -16.37
C PHE A 29 17.77 -1.94 -16.18
N ARG A 30 18.44 -2.34 -17.26
CA ARG A 30 19.65 -3.16 -17.21
C ARG A 30 20.80 -2.43 -16.52
N ASP A 31 21.01 -1.16 -16.86
CA ASP A 31 22.06 -0.34 -16.26
C ASP A 31 21.93 -0.22 -14.74
N LEU A 32 20.69 -0.18 -14.23
CA LEU A 32 20.40 -0.08 -12.80
C LEU A 32 20.35 -1.46 -12.12
N PHE A 33 19.71 -2.44 -12.75
CA PHE A 33 19.27 -3.66 -12.07
C PHE A 33 19.83 -4.95 -12.67
N ASP A 34 20.88 -4.92 -13.49
CA ASP A 34 21.52 -6.15 -13.94
C ASP A 34 22.16 -6.94 -12.78
N PRO A 35 22.24 -8.29 -12.91
CA PRO A 35 22.88 -9.13 -11.90
C PRO A 35 24.30 -8.64 -11.54
N GLY A 36 24.59 -8.55 -10.25
CA GLY A 36 25.86 -8.05 -9.73
C GLY A 36 25.86 -6.56 -9.36
N LYS A 37 24.86 -5.77 -9.79
CA LYS A 37 24.69 -4.39 -9.31
C LYS A 37 24.47 -4.38 -7.79
N SER A 38 25.11 -3.43 -7.12
CA SER A 38 25.12 -3.36 -5.66
C SER A 38 24.62 -2.01 -5.16
N TYR A 39 23.98 -2.06 -4.00
CA TYR A 39 23.36 -0.93 -3.32
C TYR A 39 23.78 -0.96 -1.86
N PRO A 40 24.26 0.15 -1.27
CA PRO A 40 24.73 0.16 0.11
C PRO A 40 23.66 -0.28 1.12
N THR A 41 22.41 0.09 0.88
CA THR A 41 21.30 -0.21 1.79
C THR A 41 20.05 -0.65 1.02
N LEU A 42 19.15 -1.36 1.70
CA LEU A 42 17.84 -1.68 1.14
C LEU A 42 17.05 -0.41 0.79
N ALA A 43 17.20 0.66 1.58
CA ALA A 43 16.57 1.94 1.30
C ALA A 43 17.06 2.53 -0.04
N SER A 44 18.36 2.50 -0.30
CA SER A 44 18.92 2.98 -1.59
C SER A 44 18.40 2.19 -2.79
N LEU A 45 18.35 0.86 -2.71
CA LEU A 45 17.75 0.01 -3.74
C LEU A 45 16.28 0.38 -3.98
N ARG A 46 15.51 0.54 -2.90
CA ARG A 46 14.10 0.93 -2.99
C ARG A 46 13.96 2.29 -3.67
N SER A 47 14.71 3.29 -3.24
CA SER A 47 14.68 4.62 -3.84
C SER A 47 14.98 4.58 -5.34
N GLU A 48 15.95 3.77 -5.78
CA GLU A 48 16.27 3.63 -7.20
C GLU A 48 15.11 3.02 -8.00
N ILE A 49 14.49 1.97 -7.46
CA ILE A 49 13.28 1.38 -8.04
C ILE A 49 12.13 2.40 -8.08
N ALA A 50 12.08 3.32 -7.11
CA ALA A 50 11.06 4.38 -7.03
C ALA A 50 11.20 5.33 -8.18
N ASN A 51 12.43 5.81 -8.36
CA ASN A 51 12.79 6.79 -9.36
C ASN A 51 12.55 6.20 -10.76
N PHE A 52 13.02 4.97 -10.99
CA PHE A 52 12.75 4.24 -12.22
C PHE A 52 11.24 4.09 -12.47
N GLY A 53 10.49 3.65 -11.45
CA GLY A 53 9.06 3.49 -11.53
C GLY A 53 8.30 4.79 -11.81
N GLN A 54 8.69 5.91 -11.19
CA GLN A 54 8.09 7.22 -11.41
C GLN A 54 8.40 7.79 -12.80
N LYS A 55 9.60 7.51 -13.32
CA LYS A 55 10.05 7.95 -14.65
C LYS A 55 9.27 7.23 -15.75
N HIS A 56 9.17 5.91 -15.65
CA HIS A 56 8.56 5.05 -16.68
C HIS A 56 7.10 4.68 -16.39
N ASN A 57 6.51 5.20 -15.31
CA ASN A 57 5.17 4.85 -14.83
C ASN A 57 4.98 3.34 -14.58
N ILE A 58 6.01 2.70 -14.04
CA ILE A 58 6.02 1.29 -13.67
C ILE A 58 5.88 1.19 -12.15
N VAL A 59 4.99 0.31 -11.70
CA VAL A 59 4.84 0.03 -10.27
C VAL A 59 5.28 -1.38 -9.97
N MET A 60 6.26 -1.48 -9.09
CA MET A 60 6.70 -2.74 -8.49
C MET A 60 6.03 -2.96 -7.14
N SER A 61 5.66 -4.21 -6.88
CA SER A 61 5.16 -4.69 -5.60
C SER A 61 6.16 -5.65 -4.99
N ILE A 62 6.19 -5.74 -3.66
CA ILE A 62 6.98 -6.76 -2.97
C ILE A 62 6.23 -8.08 -3.12
N LYS A 63 6.88 -9.09 -3.69
CA LYS A 63 6.39 -10.47 -3.71
C LYS A 63 6.69 -11.10 -2.35
N ASN A 64 7.99 -11.19 -2.03
CA ASN A 64 8.50 -11.72 -0.77
C ASN A 64 9.62 -10.80 -0.28
N SER A 65 9.69 -10.57 1.02
CA SER A 65 10.82 -9.89 1.65
C SER A 65 11.25 -10.61 2.90
N ASN A 66 12.54 -10.66 3.12
CA ASN A 66 13.20 -11.18 4.31
C ASN A 66 14.37 -10.25 4.65
N PHE A 67 14.94 -10.38 5.84
CA PHE A 67 16.09 -9.57 6.28
C PHE A 67 17.30 -9.72 5.35
N ARG A 68 17.45 -10.86 4.67
CA ARG A 68 18.54 -11.16 3.72
C ARG A 68 18.16 -11.10 2.24
N SER A 69 16.89 -10.93 1.88
CA SER A 69 16.48 -10.99 0.47
C SER A 69 15.19 -10.26 0.20
N VAL A 70 15.10 -9.62 -0.95
CA VAL A 70 13.87 -8.99 -1.42
C VAL A 70 13.57 -9.44 -2.85
N HIS A 71 12.32 -9.81 -3.09
CA HIS A 71 11.81 -10.17 -4.40
C HIS A 71 10.66 -9.23 -4.73
N LEU A 72 10.86 -8.46 -5.78
CA LEU A 72 9.96 -7.45 -6.29
C LEU A 72 9.48 -7.88 -7.66
N TRP A 73 8.22 -7.63 -7.96
CA TRP A 73 7.62 -7.95 -9.26
C TRP A 73 6.70 -6.83 -9.71
N CYS A 74 6.39 -6.78 -11.00
CA CYS A 74 5.41 -5.86 -11.53
C CYS A 74 4.05 -6.00 -10.80
N LYS A 75 3.32 -4.89 -10.61
CA LYS A 75 1.95 -4.91 -10.06
C LYS A 75 1.00 -5.84 -10.84
N HIS A 76 1.23 -6.00 -12.14
CA HIS A 76 0.46 -6.84 -13.04
C HIS A 76 0.93 -8.31 -13.04
N ALA A 77 1.94 -8.67 -12.24
CA ALA A 77 2.49 -10.01 -12.18
C ALA A 77 1.57 -11.04 -11.52
N GLY A 78 1.77 -12.29 -11.93
CA GLY A 78 1.04 -13.47 -11.48
C GLY A 78 -0.39 -13.54 -12.00
N VAL A 79 -1.08 -14.61 -11.60
CA VAL A 79 -2.50 -14.84 -11.92
C VAL A 79 -3.32 -14.66 -10.64
N TYR A 80 -4.57 -14.20 -10.75
CA TYR A 80 -5.48 -14.22 -9.61
C TYR A 80 -5.95 -15.65 -9.42
N THR A 81 -5.58 -16.29 -8.31
CA THR A 81 -6.21 -17.55 -7.92
C THR A 81 -7.67 -17.23 -7.62
N LYS A 82 -8.60 -17.86 -8.35
CA LYS A 82 -10.01 -17.83 -7.97
C LYS A 82 -10.08 -18.48 -6.59
N THR A 83 -10.03 -17.68 -5.53
CA THR A 83 -10.46 -18.16 -4.23
C THR A 83 -11.94 -18.35 -4.40
N GLU A 84 -12.35 -19.60 -4.62
CA GLU A 84 -13.74 -20.01 -4.48
C GLU A 84 -14.14 -19.64 -3.06
N ARG A 85 -14.66 -18.42 -2.90
CA ARG A 85 -15.27 -18.01 -1.65
C ARG A 85 -16.44 -18.97 -1.50
N LYS A 86 -16.31 -19.94 -0.58
CA LYS A 86 -17.43 -20.78 -0.15
C LYS A 86 -18.65 -19.87 -0.02
N PRO A 87 -19.77 -20.16 -0.71
CA PRO A 87 -20.95 -19.33 -0.61
C PRO A 87 -21.28 -19.20 0.87
N LYS A 88 -21.32 -17.96 1.38
CA LYS A 88 -21.83 -17.71 2.74
C LYS A 88 -23.25 -18.26 2.74
N LYS A 89 -23.58 -19.11 3.73
CA LYS A 89 -24.92 -19.67 3.92
C LYS A 89 -25.96 -18.56 3.75
N PRO A 90 -27.09 -18.84 3.06
CA PRO A 90 -28.12 -17.84 2.84
C PRO A 90 -28.66 -17.37 4.20
N VAL A 91 -28.42 -16.11 4.52
CA VAL A 91 -29.15 -15.45 5.59
C VAL A 91 -30.51 -15.09 5.00
N ASN A 92 -31.56 -15.71 5.51
CA ASN A 92 -32.95 -15.37 5.21
C ASN A 92 -33.16 -13.87 5.47
N SER A 93 -33.28 -13.08 4.41
CA SER A 93 -34.01 -11.80 4.39
C SER A 93 -33.96 -11.20 2.98
N ASN A 94 -35.14 -11.16 2.35
CA ASN A 94 -35.57 -10.30 1.25
C ASN A 94 -34.48 -9.75 0.30
N ASP A 95 -34.29 -10.51 -0.77
CA ASP A 95 -34.15 -10.08 -2.16
C ASP A 95 -33.55 -8.68 -2.43
N LYS A 96 -32.21 -8.62 -2.35
CA LYS A 96 -31.43 -7.87 -3.34
C LYS A 96 -30.33 -8.79 -3.82
N MET A 97 -30.52 -9.38 -5.00
CA MET A 97 -29.49 -10.11 -5.72
C MET A 97 -28.29 -9.19 -5.99
N VAL A 98 -27.34 -9.14 -5.04
CA VAL A 98 -26.11 -8.36 -5.17
C VAL A 98 -25.29 -8.99 -6.28
N LYS A 99 -25.41 -8.45 -7.50
CA LYS A 99 -24.61 -8.88 -8.65
C LYS A 99 -23.13 -8.86 -8.24
N PRO A 100 -22.41 -9.98 -8.38
CA PRO A 100 -20.99 -9.99 -8.06
C PRO A 100 -20.29 -8.97 -8.97
N ARG A 101 -19.57 -8.03 -8.34
CA ARG A 101 -18.80 -7.01 -9.05
C ARG A 101 -17.81 -7.72 -9.97
N LYS A 102 -18.05 -7.70 -11.29
CA LYS A 102 -17.07 -8.11 -12.30
C LYS A 102 -15.85 -7.21 -12.16
N LYS A 103 -14.81 -7.69 -11.49
CA LYS A 103 -13.50 -7.02 -11.52
C LYS A 103 -12.78 -7.56 -12.74
N SER A 104 -12.68 -6.75 -13.81
CA SER A 104 -11.68 -6.97 -14.84
C SER A 104 -10.33 -7.15 -14.13
N THR A 105 -9.66 -8.27 -14.39
CA THR A 105 -8.44 -8.66 -13.70
C THR A 105 -7.31 -7.74 -14.16
N GLN A 106 -6.70 -7.00 -13.22
CA GLN A 106 -5.51 -6.19 -13.53
C GLN A 106 -4.24 -7.05 -13.62
N ARG A 107 -4.30 -8.37 -13.42
CA ARG A 107 -3.14 -9.25 -13.48
C ARG A 107 -3.03 -9.86 -14.89
N THR A 108 -1.87 -9.70 -15.51
CA THR A 108 -1.56 -10.15 -16.89
C THR A 108 -0.44 -11.19 -16.91
N ASP A 109 -0.10 -11.75 -15.75
CA ASP A 109 1.05 -12.65 -15.60
C ASP A 109 2.37 -12.04 -16.08
N CYS A 110 2.56 -10.75 -15.79
CA CYS A 110 3.78 -10.03 -16.15
C CYS A 110 5.01 -10.66 -15.48
N GLN A 111 6.06 -10.91 -16.28
CA GLN A 111 7.30 -11.54 -15.83
C GLN A 111 8.34 -10.56 -15.31
N CYS A 112 8.10 -9.24 -15.37
CA CYS A 112 9.04 -8.25 -14.85
C CYS A 112 9.25 -8.41 -13.34
N PHE A 113 10.51 -8.60 -12.93
CA PHE A 113 10.91 -8.78 -11.54
C PHE A 113 12.33 -8.29 -11.25
N ILE A 114 12.60 -8.01 -9.98
CA ILE A 114 13.92 -7.73 -9.42
C ILE A 114 14.08 -8.59 -8.17
N LYS A 115 15.17 -9.35 -8.08
CA LYS A 115 15.51 -10.15 -6.91
C LYS A 115 16.89 -9.75 -6.41
N ALA A 116 16.94 -9.29 -5.17
CA ALA A 116 18.18 -8.87 -4.52
C ALA A 116 18.40 -9.61 -3.20
N LYS A 117 19.67 -9.76 -2.83
CA LYS A 117 20.12 -10.41 -1.60
C LYS A 117 21.10 -9.50 -0.86
N SER A 118 21.06 -9.54 0.46
CA SER A 118 22.07 -8.90 1.30
C SER A 118 23.27 -9.83 1.44
N ILE A 119 24.44 -9.37 1.01
CA ILE A 119 25.74 -10.04 1.11
C ILE A 119 26.69 -9.05 1.77
N ASN A 120 27.23 -9.41 2.94
CA ASN A 120 28.13 -8.54 3.73
C ASN A 120 27.53 -7.13 3.93
N GLU A 121 26.26 -7.07 4.33
CA GLU A 121 25.48 -5.84 4.55
C GLU A 121 25.18 -5.00 3.29
N ILE A 122 25.73 -5.36 2.13
CA ILE A 122 25.45 -4.73 0.84
C ILE A 122 24.33 -5.48 0.11
N TRP A 123 23.42 -4.76 -0.54
CA TRP A 123 22.33 -5.34 -1.31
C TRP A 123 22.74 -5.53 -2.76
N VAL A 124 22.86 -6.79 -3.20
CA VAL A 124 23.28 -7.15 -4.56
C VAL A 124 22.11 -7.73 -5.33
N ILE A 125 21.95 -7.30 -6.59
CA ILE A 125 20.96 -7.90 -7.49
C ILE A 125 21.42 -9.31 -7.89
N GLU A 126 20.60 -10.31 -7.56
CA GLU A 126 20.85 -11.71 -7.91
C GLU A 126 20.33 -12.02 -9.32
N ARG A 127 19.10 -11.58 -9.61
CA ARG A 127 18.41 -11.80 -10.88
C ARG A 127 17.42 -10.66 -11.13
N SER A 128 17.23 -10.30 -12.38
CA SER A 128 16.25 -9.32 -12.80
C SER A 128 15.72 -9.65 -14.20
N HIS A 129 14.53 -9.13 -14.50
CA HIS A 129 13.91 -9.20 -15.81
C HIS A 129 13.06 -7.94 -15.99
N GLY A 130 13.34 -7.18 -17.06
CA GLY A 130 12.73 -5.85 -17.27
C GLY A 130 11.55 -5.82 -18.24
N GLU A 131 11.30 -6.90 -18.99
CA GLU A 131 10.27 -6.86 -20.03
C GLU A 131 8.85 -6.96 -19.45
N HIS A 132 7.96 -6.14 -20.03
CA HIS A 132 6.55 -6.08 -19.66
C HIS A 132 5.69 -6.65 -20.78
N ASN A 133 4.80 -7.58 -20.45
CA ASN A 133 3.85 -8.18 -21.39
C ASN A 133 2.50 -7.41 -21.45
N HIS A 134 2.46 -6.19 -20.92
CA HIS A 134 1.25 -5.37 -20.88
C HIS A 134 1.60 -3.93 -21.21
N ILE A 135 0.60 -3.19 -21.68
CA ILE A 135 0.75 -1.75 -21.95
C ILE A 135 0.98 -1.02 -20.64
N ILE A 136 2.03 -0.21 -20.59
CA ILE A 136 2.29 0.69 -19.47
C ILE A 136 1.44 1.97 -19.71
N PRO A 137 0.53 2.33 -18.79
CA PRO A 137 -0.29 3.52 -18.96
C PRO A 137 0.57 4.78 -19.10
N LYS A 138 0.18 5.74 -19.95
CA LYS A 138 0.88 7.04 -20.01
C LYS A 138 0.56 7.94 -18.81
N ASN A 139 -0.64 7.80 -18.25
CA ASN A 139 -1.10 8.63 -17.16
C ASN A 139 -0.62 8.09 -15.80
N LYS A 140 0.15 8.92 -15.07
CA LYS A 140 0.67 8.59 -13.73
C LYS A 140 -0.44 8.41 -12.68
N THR A 141 -1.59 9.04 -12.88
CA THR A 141 -2.74 8.92 -11.98
C THR A 141 -3.40 7.54 -12.01
N VAL A 142 -3.00 6.62 -12.89
CA VAL A 142 -3.57 5.26 -12.88
C VAL A 142 -3.16 4.50 -11.63
N TYR A 143 -1.92 4.68 -11.17
CA TYR A 143 -1.41 3.93 -10.02
C TYR A 143 -1.48 4.75 -8.74
N SER A 144 -2.08 4.18 -7.70
CA SER A 144 -2.16 4.81 -6.38
C SER A 144 -0.77 5.07 -5.78
N ALA A 145 0.24 4.28 -6.12
CA ALA A 145 1.61 4.48 -5.68
C ALA A 145 2.16 5.85 -6.11
N HIS A 146 1.84 6.32 -7.32
CA HIS A 146 2.27 7.62 -7.83
C HIS A 146 1.35 8.78 -7.43
N ARG A 147 0.17 8.49 -6.85
CA ARG A 147 -0.77 9.49 -6.32
C ARG A 147 -0.65 9.70 -4.81
N ARG A 148 0.27 8.99 -4.15
CA ARG A 148 0.46 9.11 -2.70
C ARG A 148 0.98 10.52 -2.41
N GLN A 149 0.20 11.27 -1.64
CA GLN A 149 0.50 12.66 -1.29
C GLN A 149 1.50 12.73 -0.13
N SER A 150 2.24 13.84 -0.06
CA SER A 150 3.10 14.17 1.08
C SER A 150 2.27 14.32 2.36
N GLU A 151 2.92 14.29 3.52
CA GLU A 151 2.24 14.49 4.80
C GLU A 151 1.62 15.88 4.90
N GLN A 152 2.36 16.92 4.48
CA GLN A 152 1.89 18.30 4.40
C GLN A 152 0.60 18.45 3.58
N THR A 153 0.54 17.80 2.41
CA THR A 153 -0.66 17.84 1.56
C THR A 153 -1.83 17.09 2.21
N LYS A 154 -1.58 15.99 2.91
CA LYS A 154 -2.63 15.28 3.65
C LYS A 154 -3.18 16.13 4.78
N ASP A 155 -2.33 16.84 5.51
CA ASP A 155 -2.73 17.73 6.60
C ASP A 155 -3.58 18.90 6.09
N LEU A 156 -3.19 19.48 4.95
CA LEU A 156 -3.99 20.50 4.26
C LEU A 156 -5.37 19.95 3.87
N ILE A 157 -5.43 18.76 3.25
CA ILE A 157 -6.70 18.10 2.91
C ILE A 157 -7.56 17.89 4.17
N LEU A 158 -6.93 17.49 5.27
CA LEU A 158 -7.57 17.30 6.57
C LEU A 158 -8.20 18.58 7.10
N GLN A 159 -7.47 19.69 7.06
CA GLN A 159 -7.93 21.00 7.50
C GLN A 159 -9.11 21.48 6.65
N LEU A 160 -9.03 21.30 5.33
CA LEU A 160 -10.12 21.62 4.40
C LEU A 160 -11.36 20.73 4.63
N LEU A 161 -11.17 19.44 4.93
CA LEU A 161 -12.27 18.55 5.29
C LEU A 161 -12.92 18.92 6.64
N LYS A 162 -12.12 19.31 7.64
CA LYS A 162 -12.60 19.74 8.97
C LYS A 162 -13.38 21.05 8.92
N SER A 163 -13.00 21.97 8.03
CA SER A 163 -13.75 23.20 7.76
C SER A 163 -15.06 22.98 6.98
N GLY A 164 -15.39 21.73 6.62
CA GLY A 164 -16.65 21.38 5.96
C GLY A 164 -16.64 21.59 4.44
N GLN A 165 -15.48 21.81 3.82
CA GLN A 165 -15.41 21.98 2.37
C GLN A 165 -15.81 20.70 1.62
N LYS A 166 -16.49 20.87 0.48
CA LYS A 166 -16.88 19.76 -0.39
C LYS A 166 -15.65 19.20 -1.12
N VAL A 167 -15.65 17.88 -1.34
CA VAL A 167 -14.54 17.17 -1.98
C VAL A 167 -14.14 17.75 -3.35
N ASN A 168 -15.11 18.19 -4.16
CA ASN A 168 -14.83 18.78 -5.47
C ASN A 168 -14.10 20.14 -5.33
N SER A 169 -14.52 20.98 -4.39
CA SER A 169 -13.88 22.27 -4.12
C SER A 169 -12.46 22.09 -3.60
N ILE A 170 -12.23 21.07 -2.75
CA ILE A 170 -10.89 20.70 -2.30
C ILE A 170 -10.04 20.27 -3.49
N LEU A 171 -10.57 19.44 -4.39
CA LEU A 171 -9.84 18.98 -5.57
C LEU A 171 -9.43 20.14 -6.48
N GLU A 172 -10.35 21.07 -6.76
CA GLU A 172 -10.09 22.27 -7.56
C GLU A 172 -9.02 23.15 -6.90
N TYR A 173 -9.12 23.36 -5.58
CA TYR A 173 -8.11 24.10 -4.83
C TYR A 173 -6.73 23.43 -4.88
N LEU A 174 -6.66 22.11 -4.71
CA LEU A 174 -5.42 21.35 -4.81
C LEU A 174 -4.79 21.47 -6.22
N HIS A 175 -5.62 21.47 -7.26
CA HIS A 175 -5.13 21.69 -8.63
C HIS A 175 -4.60 23.11 -8.83
N MET A 176 -5.25 24.12 -8.24
CA MET A 176 -4.79 25.51 -8.30
C MET A 176 -3.42 25.73 -7.64
N ILE A 177 -3.15 25.04 -6.53
CA ILE A 177 -1.85 25.09 -5.86
C ILE A 177 -0.78 24.21 -6.54
N GLY A 178 -1.10 23.56 -7.66
CA GLY A 178 -0.17 22.74 -8.45
C GLY A 178 -0.18 21.24 -8.14
N ILE A 179 -1.01 20.77 -7.21
CA ILE A 179 -1.12 19.36 -6.84
C ILE A 179 -2.16 18.67 -7.72
N SER A 180 -1.76 18.28 -8.93
CA SER A 180 -2.64 17.65 -9.93
C SER A 180 -2.62 16.11 -9.92
N ASN A 181 -1.72 15.49 -9.15
CA ASN A 181 -1.56 14.03 -9.07
C ASN A 181 -2.51 13.38 -8.03
N ILE A 182 -3.70 13.93 -7.86
CA ILE A 182 -4.71 13.45 -6.92
C ILE A 182 -6.05 13.27 -7.64
N ILE A 183 -6.79 12.23 -7.27
CA ILE A 183 -8.16 12.04 -7.78
C ILE A 183 -9.16 12.19 -6.64
N LYS A 184 -10.40 12.54 -6.99
CA LYS A 184 -11.53 12.61 -6.05
C LYS A 184 -11.62 11.43 -5.09
N LYS A 185 -11.39 10.22 -5.60
CA LYS A 185 -11.40 8.97 -4.81
C LYS A 185 -10.37 8.97 -3.68
N ASP A 186 -9.21 9.59 -3.88
CA ASP A 186 -8.15 9.63 -2.87
C ASP A 186 -8.55 10.53 -1.69
N ILE A 187 -9.19 11.67 -1.97
CA ILE A 187 -9.74 12.57 -0.94
C ILE A 187 -10.85 11.86 -0.15
N GLU A 188 -11.75 11.15 -0.83
CA GLU A 188 -12.80 10.34 -0.17
C GLU A 188 -12.19 9.25 0.72
N ASN A 189 -11.12 8.57 0.27
CA ASN A 189 -10.44 7.56 1.05
C ASN A 189 -9.78 8.16 2.29
N LEU A 190 -9.16 9.34 2.18
CA LEU A 190 -8.61 10.09 3.31
C LEU A 190 -9.72 10.47 4.30
N GLN A 191 -10.82 11.04 3.83
CA GLN A 191 -11.97 11.35 4.68
C GLN A 191 -12.49 10.12 5.42
N GLN A 192 -12.59 8.97 4.74
CA GLN A 192 -13.02 7.72 5.37
C GLN A 192 -12.00 7.22 6.40
N TYR A 193 -10.70 7.36 6.13
CA TYR A 193 -9.63 7.00 7.06
C TYR A 193 -9.75 7.80 8.36
N PHE A 194 -9.94 9.12 8.27
CA PHE A 194 -10.09 9.98 9.45
C PHE A 194 -11.35 9.66 10.25
N ARG A 195 -12.51 9.49 9.59
CA ARG A 195 -13.74 9.08 10.28
C ARG A 195 -13.60 7.75 11.02
N ARG A 196 -12.72 6.85 10.55
CA ARG A 196 -12.42 5.58 11.26
C ARG A 196 -11.46 5.80 12.42
N ALA A 197 -10.45 6.66 12.25
CA ALA A 197 -9.51 7.02 13.31
C ALA A 197 -10.26 7.69 14.48
N ASP A 198 -11.11 8.67 14.21
CA ASP A 198 -11.90 9.37 15.24
C ASP A 198 -12.84 8.41 16.01
N ARG A 199 -13.41 7.41 15.33
CA ARG A 199 -14.22 6.38 15.99
C ARG A 199 -13.41 5.43 16.87
N LEU A 200 -12.13 5.25 16.57
CA LEU A 200 -11.23 4.40 17.36
C LEU A 200 -10.66 5.16 18.55
N THR A 201 -10.50 6.49 18.46
CA THR A 201 -10.10 7.32 19.61
C THR A 201 -11.23 7.44 20.62
N VAL A 202 -12.46 7.73 20.16
CA VAL A 202 -13.65 7.80 21.05
C VAL A 202 -13.87 6.51 21.83
N LYS A 203 -13.73 5.35 21.17
CA LYS A 203 -13.87 4.04 21.86
C LYS A 203 -12.81 3.78 22.92
N LYS A 204 -11.60 4.32 22.75
CA LYS A 204 -10.52 4.17 23.75
C LYS A 204 -10.72 5.11 24.93
N GLU A 205 -11.26 6.29 24.70
CA GLU A 205 -11.64 7.23 25.74
C GLU A 205 -12.81 6.67 26.56
N ASP A 206 -13.84 6.12 25.91
CA ASP A 206 -14.97 5.44 26.57
C ASP A 206 -14.49 4.23 27.42
N GLU A 207 -13.49 3.48 26.95
CA GLU A 207 -12.92 2.34 27.68
C GLU A 207 -12.08 2.81 28.88
N TYR A 208 -11.36 3.93 28.77
CA TYR A 208 -10.59 4.52 29.86
C TYR A 208 -11.49 5.12 30.96
N ASP A 209 -12.60 5.77 30.59
CA ASP A 209 -13.60 6.29 31.53
C ASP A 209 -14.38 5.17 32.23
N GLN A 210 -14.52 4.01 31.60
CA GLN A 210 -15.17 2.85 32.22
C GLN A 210 -14.28 2.16 33.28
N PHE A 211 -12.94 2.28 33.16
CA PHE A 211 -11.99 1.80 34.18
C PHE A 211 -11.82 2.75 35.37
N GLN A 212 -12.09 4.05 35.23
CA GLN A 212 -12.04 4.99 36.38
C GLN A 212 -13.32 5.02 37.22
N ASN A 213 -14.46 4.58 36.69
CA ASN A 213 -15.74 4.61 37.41
C ASN A 213 -16.04 3.37 38.27
N HIS A 214 -15.10 2.43 38.45
CA HIS A 214 -15.29 1.22 39.26
C HIS A 214 -14.54 1.19 40.61
N HIS A 215 -13.87 2.27 40.99
CA HIS A 215 -13.33 2.44 42.35
C HIS A 215 -14.08 3.57 43.06
N ASP A 216 -15.29 3.28 43.54
CA ASP A 216 -15.84 3.88 44.76
C ASP A 216 -17.22 3.29 45.06
N THR A 217 -17.23 2.17 45.79
CA THR A 217 -18.20 1.83 46.85
C THR A 217 -17.89 0.43 47.37
N SER A 218 -17.16 0.33 48.49
CA SER A 218 -17.52 -0.60 49.58
C SER A 218 -16.58 -0.43 50.79
N THR A 219 -17.06 0.39 51.73
CA THR A 219 -17.21 0.11 53.16
C THR A 219 -16.34 -1.00 53.78
N VAL A 220 -15.36 -0.56 54.57
CA VAL A 220 -14.90 -1.03 55.89
C VAL A 220 -15.21 -2.48 56.28
N ALA A 221 -14.18 -3.32 56.34
CA ALA A 221 -14.02 -4.34 57.38
C ALA A 221 -12.52 -4.59 57.61
N ALA A 222 -12.01 -4.12 58.75
CA ALA A 222 -10.66 -4.34 59.20
C ALA A 222 -10.49 -5.79 59.69
N LEU A 223 -9.47 -6.49 59.20
CA LEU A 223 -8.91 -7.67 59.84
C LEU A 223 -7.38 -7.52 59.89
N PRO A 224 -6.73 -7.82 61.04
CA PRO A 224 -5.30 -7.66 61.19
C PRO A 224 -4.58 -8.87 60.60
N ILE A 225 -3.71 -8.65 59.62
CA ILE A 225 -2.77 -9.67 59.15
C ILE A 225 -1.36 -9.27 59.54
N VAL A 226 -0.75 -10.19 60.29
CA VAL A 226 0.58 -10.18 60.88
C VAL A 226 1.65 -10.12 59.79
N ILE A 227 2.59 -9.19 59.94
CA ILE A 227 3.83 -9.09 59.16
C ILE A 227 4.86 -10.07 59.74
N PRO A 228 5.61 -10.78 58.88
CA PRO A 228 7.05 -10.88 59.13
C PRO A 228 7.87 -10.28 57.98
N ASN A 229 8.88 -9.51 58.40
CA ASN A 229 9.95 -8.89 57.62
C ASN A 229 10.57 -9.81 56.57
N LEU A 230 10.85 -9.26 55.38
CA LEU A 230 12.13 -9.44 54.68
C LEU A 230 12.41 -8.24 53.77
N ALA A 231 13.60 -7.70 53.92
CA ALA A 231 14.14 -6.50 53.28
C ALA A 231 14.57 -6.77 51.81
N PRO A 232 14.87 -5.71 51.02
CA PRO A 232 14.97 -5.75 49.56
C PRO A 232 16.38 -6.10 49.06
N PRO A 233 16.56 -6.28 47.73
CA PRO A 233 17.34 -5.26 47.03
C PRO A 233 16.87 -4.93 45.60
N ASP A 234 16.93 -3.64 45.31
CA ASP A 234 17.57 -2.96 44.18
C ASP A 234 17.43 -3.45 42.73
N THR A 235 16.78 -2.55 41.96
CA THR A 235 17.18 -2.02 40.65
C THR A 235 17.68 -2.99 39.56
N SER A 236 16.91 -3.14 38.49
CA SER A 236 17.37 -2.69 37.17
C SER A 236 16.22 -2.57 36.17
N ASN A 237 16.26 -1.42 35.50
CA ASN A 237 15.34 -0.91 34.50
C ASN A 237 15.53 -1.59 33.14
N ASN A 238 14.51 -1.41 32.28
CA ASN A 238 14.51 -1.49 30.82
C ASN A 238 14.34 -2.85 30.13
N HIS A 239 13.08 -3.26 30.09
CA HIS A 239 12.51 -4.04 29.00
C HIS A 239 12.18 -3.11 27.82
N HIS A 240 13.04 -3.02 26.80
CA HIS A 240 12.67 -2.45 25.50
C HIS A 240 12.06 -3.54 24.61
N GLN A 241 10.73 -3.70 24.72
CA GLN A 241 9.93 -4.32 23.67
C GLN A 241 9.83 -3.36 22.49
N PHE A 242 10.66 -3.56 21.47
CA PHE A 242 10.41 -2.98 20.15
C PHE A 242 9.27 -3.75 19.48
N THR A 243 8.09 -3.15 19.49
CA THR A 243 6.95 -3.59 18.69
C THR A 243 7.22 -3.27 17.22
N PHE A 244 7.39 -4.32 16.41
CA PHE A 244 7.51 -4.20 14.97
C PHE A 244 6.13 -3.86 14.40
N VAL A 245 5.91 -2.58 14.07
CA VAL A 245 4.72 -2.14 13.35
C VAL A 245 4.82 -2.63 11.90
N GLU A 246 3.95 -3.57 11.56
CA GLU A 246 3.74 -4.12 10.23
C GLU A 246 3.34 -3.00 9.24
N GLN A 247 4.32 -2.42 8.57
CA GLN A 247 4.09 -1.48 7.47
C GLN A 247 3.64 -2.25 6.22
N LYS A 248 2.46 -1.87 5.75
CA LYS A 248 1.70 -2.48 4.67
C LYS A 248 2.49 -2.52 3.36
N ASN A 249 2.57 -3.73 2.81
CA ASN A 249 2.94 -4.10 1.44
C ASN A 249 2.72 -3.01 0.37
N ILE A 250 3.81 -2.35 0.01
CA ILE A 250 4.24 -1.78 -1.28
C ILE A 250 5.56 -1.06 -0.92
N LEU A 251 6.60 -1.14 -1.76
CA LEU A 251 7.83 -0.37 -1.50
C LEU A 251 7.50 1.12 -1.30
N TYR A 252 8.23 1.77 -0.39
CA TYR A 252 8.07 3.11 0.22
C TYR A 252 7.26 3.10 1.51
#